data_AF-A0A9D0Q414-F1
#
_entry.id   AF-A0A9D0Q414-F1
#
_cell.length_a   1.000
_cell.length_b   1.000
_cell.length_c   1.000
_cell.angle_alpha   90.00
_cell.angle_beta   90.00
_cell.angle_gamma   90.00
#
_symmetry.space_group_name_H-M   'P 1'
#
loop_
_entity.id
_entity.type
_entity.pdbx_description
1 polymer ?
#
loop_
_entity_poly.entity_id
_entity_poly.type
_entity_poly.pdbx_seq_one_letter_code
_entity_poly.pdbx_strand_id
1 'polypeptide(L)'
;FIIVMPIVVIAGVLTTVLGWPMDVLIGMLAIGGRSLKEHAFAVKEALFAGDLATARTCTSMLVSRDTRTLNEEGLSRATIESVLENASDAIFAPLFWFLMGGAPAVVLYRLANTLDAMWGYKNKRFLYFGRFSARVDDVLNYIPARLTAMTWLILGDYKSAKYCWETQANTWYSPNAGVVMAVGAGALRVTLGGNAIYEGEEKQRPVIGIGNVPVAEDIQRSWQLVFKGLVLWSIISVFLAWMF
;
A
#
# COMPACT_ATOMS: atom_id res chain seq x y z
N PHE A 1 -11.28 -18.28 -6.60
CA PHE A 1 -11.76 -18.14 -5.20
C PHE A 1 -12.08 -19.47 -4.51
N ILE A 2 -12.61 -20.51 -5.17
CA ILE A 2 -12.82 -21.83 -4.52
C ILE A 2 -11.55 -22.36 -3.82
N ILE A 3 -10.36 -22.10 -4.39
CA ILE A 3 -9.06 -22.54 -3.85
C ILE A 3 -8.72 -21.87 -2.49
N VAL A 4 -9.20 -20.67 -2.22
CA VAL A 4 -8.89 -19.94 -0.96
C VAL A 4 -9.88 -20.25 0.16
N MET A 5 -11.08 -20.74 -0.18
CA MET A 5 -12.14 -21.03 0.79
C MET A 5 -11.73 -22.03 1.88
N PRO A 6 -10.99 -23.13 1.61
CA PRO A 6 -10.55 -24.04 2.66
C PRO A 6 -9.71 -23.33 3.73
N ILE A 7 -8.82 -22.42 3.33
CA ILE A 7 -7.95 -21.69 4.27
C ILE A 7 -8.77 -20.72 5.12
N VAL A 8 -9.74 -20.02 4.50
CA VAL A 8 -10.67 -19.12 5.21
C VAL A 8 -11.54 -19.90 6.21
N VAL A 9 -12.05 -21.06 5.81
CA VAL A 9 -12.84 -21.94 6.70
C VAL A 9 -11.98 -22.46 7.85
N ILE A 10 -10.74 -22.88 7.58
CA ILE A 10 -9.80 -23.30 8.64
C ILE A 10 -9.54 -22.15 9.61
N ALA A 11 -9.30 -20.92 9.12
CA ALA A 11 -9.14 -19.75 9.98
C ALA A 11 -10.37 -19.52 10.86
N GLY A 12 -11.59 -19.62 10.29
CA GLY A 12 -12.84 -19.51 11.06
C GLY A 12 -13.04 -20.63 12.09
N VAL A 13 -12.71 -21.87 11.73
CA VAL A 13 -12.77 -22.99 12.69
C VAL A 13 -11.77 -22.78 13.82
N LEU A 14 -10.53 -22.39 13.51
CA LEU A 14 -9.52 -22.11 14.53
C LEU A 14 -9.93 -20.98 15.47
N THR A 15 -10.52 -19.90 14.97
CA THR A 15 -10.99 -18.81 15.84
C THR A 15 -12.24 -19.17 16.63
N THR A 16 -13.16 -19.96 16.09
CA THR A 16 -14.31 -20.46 16.88
C THR A 16 -13.89 -21.41 18.01
N VAL A 17 -12.85 -22.22 17.79
CA VAL A 17 -12.35 -23.18 18.80
C VAL A 17 -11.43 -22.52 19.83
N LEU A 18 -10.50 -21.67 19.38
CA LEU A 18 -9.45 -21.08 20.22
C LEU A 18 -9.80 -19.67 20.73
N GLY A 19 -10.89 -19.09 20.23
CA GLY A 19 -11.41 -17.79 20.65
C GLY A 19 -10.57 -16.59 20.16
N TRP A 20 -10.80 -15.46 20.83
CA TRP A 20 -10.21 -14.15 20.48
C TRP A 20 -8.66 -14.10 20.41
N PRO A 21 -7.87 -14.89 21.17
CA PRO A 21 -6.41 -14.83 21.05
C PRO A 21 -5.92 -15.29 19.67
N MET A 22 -6.58 -16.29 19.07
CA MET A 22 -6.25 -16.76 17.73
C MET A 22 -6.63 -15.72 16.67
N ASP A 23 -7.74 -15.02 16.90
CA ASP A 23 -8.20 -13.93 16.04
C ASP A 23 -7.17 -12.80 15.99
N VAL A 24 -6.69 -12.35 17.16
CA VAL A 24 -5.65 -11.33 17.29
C VAL A 24 -4.33 -11.79 16.66
N LEU A 25 -3.93 -13.05 16.85
CA LEU A 25 -2.71 -13.60 16.25
C LEU A 25 -2.79 -13.57 14.72
N ILE A 26 -3.89 -14.03 14.14
CA ILE A 26 -4.10 -14.00 12.68
C ILE A 26 -4.10 -12.56 12.17
N GLY A 27 -4.77 -11.64 12.86
CA GLY A 27 -4.75 -10.21 12.55
C GLY A 27 -3.33 -9.63 12.55
N MET A 28 -2.53 -9.95 13.58
CA MET A 28 -1.14 -9.49 13.68
C MET A 28 -0.26 -10.02 12.53
N LEU A 29 -0.39 -11.31 12.19
CA LEU A 29 0.33 -11.92 11.07
C LEU A 29 -0.11 -11.35 9.72
N ALA A 30 -1.36 -10.93 9.61
CA ALA A 30 -1.91 -10.33 8.42
C ALA A 30 -1.51 -8.86 8.22
N ILE A 31 -0.79 -8.19 9.12
CA ILE A 31 -0.37 -6.80 8.94
C ILE A 31 1.11 -6.73 8.54
N GLY A 32 1.39 -6.14 7.37
CA GLY A 32 2.71 -6.12 6.73
C GLY A 32 3.55 -4.88 7.04
N GLY A 33 3.15 -4.03 7.98
CA GLY A 33 3.76 -2.71 8.19
C GLY A 33 5.24 -2.74 8.58
N ARG A 34 5.67 -3.75 9.35
CA ARG A 34 7.07 -3.88 9.77
C ARG A 34 8.01 -4.06 8.58
N SER A 35 7.68 -5.00 7.69
CA SER A 35 8.48 -5.27 6.49
C SER A 35 8.54 -4.06 5.57
N LEU A 36 7.41 -3.36 5.39
CA LEU A 36 7.36 -2.14 4.59
C LEU A 36 8.28 -1.05 5.15
N LYS A 37 8.28 -0.85 6.47
CA LYS A 37 9.20 0.09 7.14
C LYS A 37 10.65 -0.28 6.91
N GLU A 38 11.01 -1.54 7.14
CA GLU A 38 12.39 -2.02 7.06
C GLU A 38 12.96 -1.79 5.65
N HIS A 39 12.22 -2.15 4.60
CA HIS A 39 12.65 -1.93 3.22
C HIS A 39 12.73 -0.44 2.86
N ALA A 40 11.75 0.38 3.27
CA ALA A 40 11.78 1.82 3.00
C ALA A 40 12.95 2.52 3.71
N PHE A 41 13.24 2.13 4.95
CA PHE A 41 14.34 2.71 5.72
C PHE A 41 15.71 2.24 5.22
N ALA A 42 15.83 1.02 4.70
CA ALA A 42 17.05 0.58 4.04
C ALA A 42 17.41 1.47 2.83
N VAL A 43 16.43 1.86 2.00
CA VAL A 43 16.65 2.83 0.91
C VAL A 43 17.06 4.18 1.48
N LYS A 44 16.31 4.68 2.47
CA LYS A 44 16.59 5.97 3.11
C LYS A 44 18.04 6.02 3.61
N GLU A 45 18.44 5.05 4.43
CA GLU A 45 19.77 4.98 5.03
C GLU A 45 20.87 4.94 3.97
N ALA A 46 20.68 4.17 2.89
CA ALA A 46 21.61 4.14 1.77
C ALA A 46 21.71 5.51 1.06
N LEU A 47 20.60 6.21 0.84
CA LEU A 47 20.61 7.56 0.24
C LEU A 47 21.33 8.58 1.13
N PHE A 48 21.08 8.57 2.45
CA PHE A 48 21.79 9.45 3.39
C PHE A 48 23.30 9.20 3.42
N ALA A 49 23.74 7.96 3.14
CA ALA A 49 25.15 7.62 3.04
C ALA A 49 25.80 7.98 1.69
N GLY A 50 25.04 8.49 0.71
CA GLY A 50 25.50 8.63 -0.68
C GLY A 50 25.64 7.29 -1.42
N ASP A 51 25.17 6.21 -0.79
CA ASP A 51 25.04 4.81 -1.17
C ASP A 51 24.18 4.50 -2.41
N LEU A 52 24.40 5.12 -3.58
CA LEU A 52 23.47 4.94 -4.71
C LEU A 52 23.36 3.48 -5.22
N ALA A 53 24.43 2.68 -5.14
CA ALA A 53 24.38 1.29 -5.59
C ALA A 53 23.51 0.43 -4.65
N THR A 54 23.71 0.60 -3.34
CA THR A 54 22.89 -0.03 -2.31
C THR A 54 21.45 0.47 -2.38
N ALA A 55 21.22 1.78 -2.53
CA ALA A 55 19.88 2.34 -2.63
C ALA A 55 19.10 1.77 -3.81
N ARG A 56 19.71 1.63 -4.99
CA ARG A 56 19.09 1.00 -6.17
C ARG A 56 18.70 -0.45 -5.91
N THR A 57 19.55 -1.20 -5.21
CA THR A 57 19.32 -2.60 -4.85
C THR A 57 18.19 -2.73 -3.82
N CYS A 58 18.16 -1.87 -2.80
CA CYS A 58 17.06 -1.85 -1.84
C CYS A 58 15.74 -1.43 -2.50
N THR A 59 15.75 -0.42 -3.37
CA THR A 59 14.53 0.04 -4.05
C THR A 59 13.99 -1.04 -5.00
N SER A 60 14.83 -1.83 -5.67
CA SER A 60 14.35 -2.90 -6.56
C SER A 60 13.61 -4.02 -5.83
N MET A 61 13.78 -4.15 -4.52
CA MET A 61 12.98 -5.07 -3.68
C MET A 61 11.58 -4.52 -3.37
N LEU A 62 11.34 -3.22 -3.59
CA LEU A 62 10.07 -2.52 -3.34
C LEU A 62 9.26 -2.22 -4.61
N VAL A 63 9.92 -2.16 -5.77
CA VAL A 63 9.29 -1.76 -7.03
C VAL A 63 9.55 -2.78 -8.13
N SER A 64 8.61 -2.91 -9.06
CA SER A 64 8.76 -3.76 -10.25
C SER A 64 9.44 -3.04 -11.43
N ARG A 65 9.83 -1.76 -11.28
CA ARG A 65 10.55 -0.99 -12.33
C ARG A 65 12.05 -1.21 -12.26
N ASP A 66 12.73 -0.93 -13.36
CA ASP A 66 14.19 -0.90 -13.36
C ASP A 66 14.68 0.29 -12.52
N THR A 67 15.55 0.00 -11.54
CA THR A 67 16.14 1.00 -10.64
C THR A 67 17.57 1.37 -11.04
N ARG A 68 18.21 0.63 -11.95
CA ARG A 68 19.66 0.73 -12.23
C ARG A 68 20.10 2.12 -12.67
N THR A 69 19.24 2.83 -13.37
CA THR A 69 19.51 4.18 -13.90
C THR A 69 18.94 5.30 -13.04
N LEU A 70 18.22 4.99 -11.96
CA LEU A 70 17.61 6.01 -11.11
C LEU A 70 18.67 6.79 -10.32
N ASN A 71 18.50 8.11 -10.28
CA ASN A 71 19.21 9.01 -9.37
C ASN A 71 18.51 9.04 -8.00
N GLU A 72 19.06 9.79 -7.06
CA GLU A 72 18.50 9.93 -5.70
C GLU A 72 17.03 10.37 -5.68
N GLU A 73 16.64 11.33 -6.51
CA GLU A 73 15.25 11.79 -6.64
C GLU A 73 14.34 10.66 -7.13
N GLY A 74 14.78 9.91 -8.16
CA GLY A 74 14.05 8.77 -8.70
C GLY A 74 13.88 7.65 -7.68
N LEU A 75 14.91 7.38 -6.87
CA LEU A 75 14.87 6.37 -5.81
C LEU A 75 13.95 6.80 -4.65
N SER A 76 14.03 8.07 -4.25
CA SER A 76 13.17 8.66 -3.22
C SER A 76 11.71 8.64 -3.65
N ARG A 77 11.42 9.12 -4.85
CA ARG A 77 10.08 9.07 -5.46
C ARG A 77 9.56 7.64 -5.50
N ALA A 78 10.38 6.71 -5.97
CA ALA A 78 9.98 5.34 -6.13
C ALA A 78 9.63 4.66 -4.81
N THR A 79 10.41 4.96 -3.77
CA THR A 79 10.20 4.43 -2.43
C THR A 79 8.94 5.03 -1.81
N ILE A 80 8.69 6.33 -1.97
CA ILE A 80 7.48 6.98 -1.45
C ILE A 80 6.22 6.47 -2.15
N GLU A 81 6.25 6.29 -3.47
CA GLU A 81 5.17 5.62 -4.21
C GLU A 81 4.85 4.26 -3.61
N SER A 82 5.86 3.39 -3.46
CA SER A 82 5.68 2.06 -2.87
C SER A 82 5.17 2.12 -1.43
N VAL A 83 5.65 3.04 -0.59
CA VAL A 83 5.19 3.18 0.80
C VAL A 83 3.72 3.58 0.85
N LEU A 84 3.30 4.58 0.07
CA LEU A 84 1.91 5.04 0.07
C LEU A 84 0.96 3.98 -0.48
N GLU A 85 1.31 3.35 -1.60
CA GLU A 85 0.52 2.28 -2.23
C GLU A 85 0.39 1.07 -1.29
N ASN A 86 1.52 0.52 -0.81
CA ASN A 86 1.50 -0.66 0.05
C ASN A 86 0.97 -0.39 1.46
N ALA A 87 0.95 0.85 1.93
CA ALA A 87 0.32 1.15 3.22
C ALA A 87 -1.19 0.86 3.18
N SER A 88 -1.87 1.20 2.08
CA SER A 88 -3.28 0.84 1.87
C SER A 88 -3.45 -0.68 1.95
N ASP A 89 -2.69 -1.42 1.15
CA ASP A 89 -2.99 -2.83 0.91
C ASP A 89 -2.43 -3.76 1.98
N ALA A 90 -1.34 -3.36 2.64
CA ALA A 90 -0.64 -4.18 3.62
C ALA A 90 -0.88 -3.78 5.07
N ILE A 91 -1.55 -2.65 5.34
CA ILE A 91 -1.85 -2.19 6.70
C ILE A 91 -3.34 -1.87 6.84
N PHE A 92 -3.84 -0.89 6.09
CA PHE A 92 -5.19 -0.35 6.33
C PHE A 92 -6.30 -1.28 5.84
N ALA A 93 -6.15 -1.91 4.67
CA ALA A 93 -7.11 -2.90 4.19
C ALA A 93 -7.18 -4.16 5.08
N PRO A 94 -6.06 -4.75 5.53
CA PRO A 94 -6.10 -5.81 6.53
C PRO A 94 -6.79 -5.39 7.83
N LEU A 95 -6.50 -4.20 8.36
CA LEU A 95 -7.17 -3.68 9.55
C LEU A 95 -8.67 -3.52 9.34
N PHE A 96 -9.08 -2.97 8.19
CA PHE A 96 -10.49 -2.81 7.84
C PHE A 96 -11.22 -4.15 7.83
N TRP A 97 -10.69 -5.14 7.09
CA TRP A 97 -11.33 -6.44 6.98
C TRP A 97 -11.31 -7.21 8.30
N PHE A 98 -10.27 -7.05 9.11
CA PHE A 98 -10.23 -7.59 10.47
C PHE A 98 -11.33 -7.00 11.36
N LEU A 99 -11.57 -5.69 11.31
CA LEU A 99 -12.66 -5.06 12.07
C LEU A 99 -14.06 -5.48 11.57
N MET A 100 -14.20 -5.72 10.27
CA MET A 100 -15.49 -6.09 9.68
C MET A 100 -15.89 -7.54 9.91
N GLY A 101 -14.93 -8.46 10.06
CA GLY A 101 -15.24 -9.89 10.14
C GLY A 101 -14.15 -10.78 10.74
N GLY A 102 -13.22 -10.21 11.49
CA GLY A 102 -12.15 -10.93 12.17
C GLY A 102 -11.18 -11.64 11.23
N ALA A 103 -10.59 -12.72 11.73
CA ALA A 103 -9.60 -13.55 11.04
C ALA A 103 -10.10 -14.09 9.69
N PRO A 104 -11.32 -14.62 9.54
CA PRO A 104 -11.77 -15.12 8.24
C PRO A 104 -11.76 -14.04 7.16
N ALA A 105 -12.21 -12.83 7.50
CA ALA A 105 -12.27 -11.70 6.57
C ALA A 105 -10.86 -11.21 6.19
N VAL A 106 -9.96 -11.04 7.17
CA VAL A 106 -8.58 -10.60 6.87
C VAL A 106 -7.79 -11.65 6.09
N VAL A 107 -8.00 -12.94 6.35
CA VAL A 107 -7.38 -14.05 5.60
C VAL A 107 -7.91 -14.07 4.17
N LEU A 108 -9.22 -13.94 3.97
CA LEU A 108 -9.81 -13.85 2.62
C LEU A 108 -9.20 -12.69 1.83
N TYR A 109 -9.11 -11.51 2.46
CA TYR A 109 -8.49 -10.34 1.86
C TYR A 109 -7.02 -10.60 1.49
N ARG A 110 -6.21 -11.13 2.43
CA ARG A 110 -4.78 -11.40 2.17
C ARG A 110 -4.55 -12.40 1.06
N LEU A 111 -5.39 -13.43 0.97
CA LEU A 111 -5.32 -14.40 -0.10
C LEU A 111 -5.71 -13.78 -1.45
N ALA A 112 -6.75 -12.94 -1.49
CA ALA A 112 -7.12 -12.20 -2.70
C ALA A 112 -5.99 -11.29 -3.19
N ASN A 113 -5.39 -10.52 -2.27
CA ASN A 113 -4.29 -9.61 -2.56
C ASN A 113 -3.03 -10.35 -3.01
N THR A 114 -2.72 -11.49 -2.39
CA THR A 114 -1.60 -12.33 -2.82
C THR A 114 -1.83 -12.94 -4.20
N LEU A 115 -3.06 -13.38 -4.50
CA LEU A 115 -3.41 -13.91 -5.82
C LEU A 115 -3.26 -12.85 -6.91
N ASP A 116 -3.64 -11.60 -6.65
CA ASP A 116 -3.41 -10.52 -7.60
C ASP A 116 -1.92 -10.22 -7.78
N ALA A 117 -1.15 -10.11 -6.70
CA ALA A 117 0.30 -9.87 -6.79
C ALA A 117 1.03 -10.97 -7.58
N MET A 118 0.62 -12.24 -7.44
CA MET A 118 1.26 -13.35 -8.13
C MET A 118 0.77 -13.54 -9.58
N TRP A 119 -0.53 -13.39 -9.85
CA TRP A 119 -1.14 -13.79 -11.13
C TRP A 119 -1.82 -12.65 -11.89
N GLY A 120 -1.91 -11.44 -11.31
CA GLY A 120 -2.42 -10.22 -11.95
C GLY A 120 -1.51 -9.71 -13.07
N TYR A 121 -0.20 -10.04 -13.02
CA TYR A 121 0.73 -9.73 -14.10
C TYR A 121 0.38 -10.50 -15.38
N LYS A 122 0.50 -9.81 -16.52
CA LYS A 122 0.13 -10.25 -17.88
C LYS A 122 0.99 -11.43 -18.38
N ASN A 123 0.89 -12.57 -17.73
CA ASN A 123 1.37 -13.83 -18.26
C ASN A 123 0.36 -14.27 -19.33
N LYS A 124 0.78 -14.39 -20.60
CA LYS A 124 -0.10 -14.81 -21.72
C LYS A 124 -0.89 -16.09 -21.41
N ARG A 125 -0.39 -16.92 -20.49
CA ARG A 125 -0.99 -18.17 -20.00
C ARG A 125 -2.16 -18.00 -19.02
N PHE A 126 -2.24 -16.91 -18.25
CA PHE A 126 -3.24 -16.74 -17.16
C PHE A 126 -4.11 -15.48 -17.30
N LEU A 127 -4.18 -14.89 -18.48
CA LEU A 127 -4.82 -13.59 -18.73
C LEU A 127 -6.23 -13.43 -18.13
N TYR A 128 -7.11 -14.43 -18.28
CA TYR A 128 -8.48 -14.38 -17.76
C TYR A 128 -8.55 -14.54 -16.23
N PHE A 129 -7.72 -15.43 -15.68
CA PHE A 129 -7.63 -15.64 -14.24
C PHE A 129 -7.04 -14.41 -13.54
N GLY A 130 -5.94 -13.85 -14.09
CA GLY A 130 -5.31 -12.64 -13.58
C GLY A 130 -6.27 -11.45 -13.58
N ARG A 131 -7.04 -11.25 -14.67
CA ARG A 131 -8.08 -10.20 -14.73
C ARG A 131 -9.17 -10.36 -13.68
N PHE A 132 -9.62 -11.59 -13.43
CA PHE A 132 -10.63 -11.84 -12.40
C PHE A 132 -10.05 -11.59 -11.00
N SER A 133 -8.82 -12.04 -10.73
CA SER A 133 -8.13 -11.79 -9.47
C SER A 133 -7.96 -10.30 -9.20
N ALA A 134 -7.45 -9.55 -10.19
CA ALA A 134 -7.28 -8.10 -10.11
C ALA A 134 -8.60 -7.38 -9.84
N ARG A 135 -9.70 -7.81 -10.49
CA ARG A 135 -11.00 -7.18 -10.27
C ARG A 135 -11.57 -7.44 -8.88
N VAL A 136 -11.35 -8.63 -8.32
CA VAL A 136 -11.78 -8.90 -6.94
C VAL A 136 -10.93 -8.13 -5.94
N ASP A 137 -9.60 -8.06 -6.14
CA ASP A 137 -8.74 -7.22 -5.33
C ASP A 137 -9.19 -5.75 -5.39
N ASP A 138 -9.44 -5.21 -6.59
CA ASP A 138 -9.93 -3.85 -6.78
C ASP A 138 -11.23 -3.58 -6.00
N VAL A 139 -12.16 -4.55 -5.97
CA VAL A 139 -13.42 -4.42 -5.22
C VAL A 139 -13.16 -4.46 -3.72
N LEU A 140 -12.34 -5.40 -3.24
CA LEU A 140 -12.04 -5.54 -1.81
C LEU A 140 -11.25 -4.33 -1.27
N ASN A 141 -10.45 -3.69 -2.11
CA ASN A 141 -9.67 -2.51 -1.77
C ASN A 141 -10.42 -1.19 -2.00
N TYR A 142 -11.60 -1.20 -2.64
CA TYR A 142 -12.32 0.04 -2.94
C TYR A 142 -12.57 0.88 -1.68
N ILE A 143 -13.26 0.33 -0.67
CA ILE A 143 -13.57 1.05 0.58
C ILE A 143 -12.29 1.35 1.38
N PRO A 144 -11.40 0.36 1.68
CA PRO A 144 -10.17 0.62 2.41
C PRO A 144 -9.29 1.72 1.80
N ALA A 145 -9.15 1.77 0.48
CA ALA A 145 -8.35 2.78 -0.20
C ALA A 145 -8.90 4.20 0.02
N ARG A 146 -10.23 4.38 0.00
CA ARG A 146 -10.84 5.69 0.26
C ARG A 146 -10.68 6.09 1.72
N LEU A 147 -10.86 5.16 2.67
CA LEU A 147 -10.63 5.44 4.10
C LEU A 147 -9.15 5.78 4.37
N THR A 148 -8.23 5.11 3.69
CA THR A 148 -6.80 5.42 3.75
C THR A 148 -6.52 6.83 3.21
N ALA A 149 -7.09 7.19 2.07
CA ALA A 149 -6.97 8.55 1.55
C ALA A 149 -7.61 9.61 2.46
N MET A 150 -8.74 9.31 3.11
CA MET A 150 -9.33 10.20 4.13
C MET A 150 -8.39 10.37 5.32
N THR A 151 -7.68 9.32 5.69
CA THR A 151 -6.65 9.37 6.75
C THR A 151 -5.51 10.31 6.35
N TRP A 152 -5.06 10.27 5.09
CA TRP A 152 -4.08 11.23 4.56
C TRP A 152 -4.58 12.67 4.57
N LEU A 153 -5.84 12.91 4.20
CA LEU A 153 -6.47 14.23 4.25
C LEU A 153 -6.44 14.84 5.66
N ILE A 154 -6.74 14.02 6.67
CA ILE A 154 -6.82 14.46 8.07
C ILE A 154 -5.43 14.71 8.66
N LEU A 155 -4.45 13.87 8.33
CA LEU A 155 -3.14 13.85 9.00
C LEU A 155 -2.04 14.63 8.29
N GLY A 156 -2.23 14.98 7.02
CA GLY A 156 -1.27 15.74 6.21
C GLY A 156 -1.76 17.13 5.83
N ASP A 157 -1.21 17.69 4.75
CA ASP A 157 -1.66 18.97 4.23
C ASP A 157 -3.03 18.87 3.54
N TYR A 158 -4.09 19.16 4.28
CA TYR A 158 -5.48 19.02 3.83
C TYR A 158 -5.75 19.69 2.48
N LYS A 159 -5.26 20.93 2.26
CA LYS A 159 -5.55 21.69 1.03
C LYS A 159 -4.95 21.00 -0.21
N SER A 160 -3.67 20.65 -0.16
CA SER A 160 -3.00 19.99 -1.28
C SER A 160 -3.52 18.57 -1.49
N ALA A 161 -3.74 17.82 -0.41
CA ALA A 161 -4.31 16.48 -0.46
C ALA A 161 -5.72 16.46 -1.07
N LYS A 162 -6.60 17.40 -0.68
CA LYS A 162 -7.95 17.54 -1.26
C LYS A 162 -7.91 17.89 -2.74
N TYR A 163 -7.05 18.84 -3.12
CA TYR A 163 -6.88 19.18 -4.53
C TYR A 163 -6.44 17.96 -5.36
N CYS A 164 -5.46 17.19 -4.87
CA CYS A 164 -4.96 16.01 -5.58
C CYS A 164 -6.03 14.90 -5.65
N TRP A 165 -6.85 14.73 -4.61
CA TRP A 165 -8.02 13.85 -4.66
C TRP A 165 -8.92 14.21 -5.85
N GLU A 166 -9.34 15.47 -5.92
CA GLU A 166 -10.37 15.94 -6.85
C GLU A 166 -9.88 15.95 -8.31
N THR A 167 -8.59 16.23 -8.53
CA THR A 167 -8.04 16.49 -9.86
C THR A 167 -7.17 15.37 -10.44
N GLN A 168 -6.57 14.52 -9.60
CA GLN A 168 -5.52 13.59 -10.04
C GLN A 168 -5.83 12.12 -9.73
N ALA A 169 -6.64 11.81 -8.73
CA ALA A 169 -6.89 10.43 -8.28
C ALA A 169 -7.35 9.48 -9.39
N ASN A 170 -8.15 9.99 -10.35
CA ASN A 170 -8.70 9.21 -11.46
C ASN A 170 -7.76 9.11 -12.68
N THR A 171 -6.59 9.75 -12.65
CA THR A 171 -5.63 9.70 -13.77
C THR A 171 -4.76 8.46 -13.73
N TRP A 172 -4.64 7.80 -12.57
CA TRP A 172 -3.81 6.62 -12.40
C TRP A 172 -4.50 5.35 -12.92
N TYR A 173 -3.70 4.36 -13.32
CA TYR A 173 -4.21 3.11 -13.92
C TYR A 173 -5.12 2.32 -12.99
N SER A 174 -4.78 2.25 -11.69
CA SER A 174 -5.60 1.61 -10.65
C SER A 174 -6.46 2.65 -9.93
N PRO A 175 -7.78 2.43 -9.81
CA PRO A 175 -8.69 3.35 -9.14
C PRO A 175 -8.50 3.38 -7.61
N ASN A 176 -7.78 2.41 -7.04
CA ASN A 176 -7.49 2.34 -5.61
C ASN A 176 -6.14 2.99 -5.31
N ALA A 177 -5.10 2.53 -6.01
CA ALA A 177 -3.75 3.08 -5.85
C ALA A 177 -3.71 4.56 -6.23
N GLY A 178 -4.43 4.98 -7.27
CA GLY A 178 -4.52 6.38 -7.72
C GLY A 178 -5.04 7.32 -6.64
N VAL A 179 -6.10 6.93 -5.94
CA VAL A 179 -6.69 7.71 -4.84
C VAL A 179 -5.69 7.83 -3.68
N VAL A 180 -5.12 6.70 -3.24
CA VAL A 180 -4.20 6.68 -2.09
C VAL A 180 -2.92 7.46 -2.37
N MET A 181 -2.31 7.26 -3.55
CA MET A 181 -1.05 7.92 -3.90
C MET A 181 -1.23 9.40 -4.22
N ALA A 182 -2.28 9.80 -4.96
CA ALA A 182 -2.48 11.22 -5.29
C ALA A 182 -2.72 12.03 -4.01
N VAL A 183 -3.55 11.52 -3.11
CA VAL A 183 -3.87 12.17 -1.84
C VAL A 183 -2.67 12.13 -0.90
N GLY A 184 -1.93 11.02 -0.84
CA GLY A 184 -0.70 10.91 -0.06
C GLY A 184 0.41 11.86 -0.54
N ALA A 185 0.59 11.98 -1.86
CA ALA A 185 1.54 12.93 -2.45
C ALA A 185 1.18 14.38 -2.11
N GLY A 186 -0.11 14.74 -2.23
CA GLY A 186 -0.62 16.04 -1.80
C GLY A 186 -0.44 16.27 -0.30
N ALA A 187 -0.73 15.27 0.53
CA ALA A 187 -0.57 15.34 1.99
C ALA A 187 0.88 15.59 2.42
N LEU A 188 1.84 15.07 1.66
CA LEU A 188 3.28 15.26 1.86
C LEU A 188 3.84 16.49 1.13
N ARG A 189 3.05 17.14 0.26
CA ARG A 189 3.48 18.22 -0.65
C ARG A 189 4.68 17.84 -1.52
N VAL A 190 4.62 16.65 -2.12
CA VAL A 190 5.62 16.14 -3.06
C VAL A 190 4.97 15.79 -4.40
N THR A 191 5.79 15.70 -5.44
CA THR A 191 5.37 15.24 -6.77
C THR A 191 5.88 13.83 -7.04
N LEU A 192 4.97 12.93 -7.38
CA LEU A 192 5.23 11.52 -7.71
C LEU A 192 4.83 11.24 -9.17
N GLY A 193 5.19 10.05 -9.66
CA GLY A 193 5.00 9.66 -11.06
C GLY A 193 6.08 10.17 -12.00
N GLY A 194 5.69 10.39 -13.26
CA GLY A 194 6.62 10.75 -14.34
C GLY A 194 7.27 9.54 -15.01
N ASN A 195 8.39 9.77 -15.69
CA ASN A 195 9.04 8.75 -16.53
C ASN A 195 9.66 7.64 -15.67
N ALA A 196 9.39 6.39 -16.05
CA ALA A 196 9.96 5.20 -15.43
C ALA A 196 10.23 4.13 -16.49
N ILE A 197 11.32 3.38 -16.34
CA ILE A 197 11.69 2.31 -17.28
C ILE A 197 11.20 0.96 -16.74
N TYR A 198 10.47 0.21 -17.57
CA TYR A 198 9.97 -1.14 -17.28
C TYR A 198 10.41 -2.09 -18.39
N GLU A 199 11.11 -3.18 -18.05
CA GLU A 199 11.53 -4.19 -19.04
C GLU A 199 12.31 -3.61 -20.24
N GLY A 200 13.00 -2.47 -20.04
CA GLY A 200 13.73 -1.75 -21.10
C GLY A 200 12.90 -0.73 -21.88
N GLU A 201 11.59 -0.63 -21.65
CA GLU A 201 10.71 0.37 -22.27
C GLU A 201 10.43 1.54 -21.31
N GLU A 202 10.53 2.76 -21.82
CA GLU A 202 10.11 3.95 -21.07
C GLU A 202 8.57 4.02 -21.04
N LYS A 203 8.01 3.98 -19.84
CA LYS A 203 6.57 4.20 -19.60
C LYS A 203 6.39 5.51 -18.87
N GLN A 204 5.58 6.38 -19.47
CA GLN A 204 5.18 7.63 -18.85
C GLN A 204 4.01 7.36 -17.89
N ARG A 205 4.25 7.57 -16.59
CA ARG A 205 3.18 7.56 -15.59
C ARG A 205 2.61 8.97 -15.43
N PRO A 206 1.30 9.10 -15.18
CA PRO A 206 0.71 10.39 -14.80
C PRO A 206 1.49 11.00 -13.63
N VAL A 207 1.73 12.30 -13.67
CA VAL A 207 2.31 13.01 -12.52
C VAL A 207 1.19 13.29 -11.52
N ILE A 208 1.42 12.95 -10.26
CA ILE A 208 0.47 13.14 -9.16
C ILE A 208 1.15 13.86 -7.99
N GLY A 209 0.36 14.49 -7.14
CA GLY A 209 0.82 15.39 -6.09
C GLY A 209 1.00 16.83 -6.54
N ILE A 210 1.31 17.68 -5.57
CA ILE A 210 1.70 19.08 -5.74
C ILE A 210 2.81 19.36 -4.75
N GLY A 211 3.88 20.01 -5.21
CA GLY A 211 4.95 20.48 -4.36
C GLY A 211 6.32 20.12 -4.91
N ASN A 212 7.25 19.79 -4.02
CA ASN A 212 8.64 19.64 -4.38
C ASN A 212 8.93 18.29 -5.05
N VAL A 213 10.08 18.20 -5.72
CA VAL A 213 10.66 16.91 -6.09
C VAL A 213 11.07 16.19 -4.80
N PRO A 214 10.69 14.91 -4.62
CA PRO A 214 10.93 14.19 -3.38
C PRO A 214 12.42 13.92 -3.15
N VAL A 215 12.82 14.05 -1.89
CA VAL A 215 14.19 13.77 -1.39
C VAL A 215 14.17 12.63 -0.36
N ALA A 216 15.35 12.17 0.08
CA ALA A 216 15.46 11.03 1.00
C ALA A 216 14.73 11.24 2.34
N GLU A 217 14.68 12.48 2.84
CA GLU A 217 13.92 12.87 4.04
C GLU A 217 12.42 12.57 3.90
N ASP A 218 11.88 12.68 2.68
CA ASP A 218 10.46 12.48 2.43
C ASP A 218 10.05 11.01 2.56
N ILE A 219 10.99 10.06 2.48
CA ILE A 219 10.76 8.65 2.80
C ILE A 219 10.39 8.51 4.29
N GLN A 220 11.05 9.24 5.18
CA GLN A 220 10.68 9.26 6.58
C GLN A 220 9.33 9.95 6.79
N ARG A 221 9.07 11.06 6.09
CA ARG A 221 7.79 11.77 6.20
C ARG A 221 6.60 10.91 5.73
N SER A 222 6.78 10.13 4.66
CA SER A 222 5.75 9.20 4.18
C SER A 222 5.49 8.10 5.20
N TRP A 223 6.53 7.50 5.79
CA TRP A 223 6.35 6.51 6.87
C TRP A 223 5.71 7.13 8.13
N GLN A 224 6.07 8.35 8.51
CA GLN A 224 5.44 9.04 9.64
C GLN A 224 3.94 9.27 9.41
N LEU A 225 3.55 9.58 8.18
CA LEU A 225 2.14 9.70 7.80
C LEU A 225 1.44 8.35 7.99
N VAL A 226 2.02 7.25 7.48
CA VAL A 226 1.52 5.87 7.68
C VAL A 226 1.39 5.52 9.16
N PHE A 227 2.42 5.79 9.96
CA PHE A 227 2.42 5.48 11.38
C PHE A 227 1.35 6.26 12.15
N LYS A 228 1.17 7.55 11.87
CA LYS A 228 0.08 8.34 12.47
C LYS A 228 -1.29 7.79 12.06
N GLY A 229 -1.43 7.35 10.81
CA GLY A 229 -2.64 6.67 10.34
C GLY A 229 -2.91 5.37 11.10
N LEU A 230 -1.88 4.54 11.28
CA LEU A 230 -1.99 3.31 12.07
C LEU A 230 -2.41 3.59 13.52
N VAL A 231 -1.85 4.62 14.16
CA VAL A 231 -2.26 5.04 15.51
C VAL A 231 -3.73 5.47 15.52
N LEU A 232 -4.16 6.29 14.56
CA LEU A 232 -5.55 6.73 14.44
C LEU A 232 -6.50 5.53 14.29
N TRP A 233 -6.19 4.59 13.41
CA TRP A 233 -7.00 3.40 13.18
C TRP A 233 -7.04 2.50 14.42
N SER A 234 -5.94 2.33 15.13
CA SER A 234 -5.91 1.59 16.40
C SER A 234 -6.79 2.24 17.46
N ILE A 235 -6.76 3.58 17.59
CA ILE A 235 -7.64 4.31 18.52
C ILE A 235 -9.10 4.09 18.16
N ILE A 236 -9.46 4.23 16.88
CA ILE A 236 -10.83 3.99 16.39
C ILE A 236 -11.25 2.54 16.66
N SER A 237 -10.36 1.58 16.42
CA SER A 237 -10.61 0.15 16.64
C SER A 237 -10.93 -0.14 18.12
N VAL A 238 -10.11 0.37 19.03
CA VAL A 238 -10.32 0.22 20.48
C VAL A 238 -11.61 0.89 20.91
N PHE A 239 -11.91 2.08 20.38
CA PHE A 239 -13.14 2.79 20.68
C PHE A 239 -14.38 2.01 20.22
N LEU A 240 -14.37 1.47 19.00
CA LEU A 240 -15.46 0.63 18.48
C LEU A 240 -15.62 -0.64 19.33
N ALA A 241 -14.52 -1.31 19.67
CA ALA A 241 -14.55 -2.51 20.52
C ALA A 241 -15.00 -2.24 21.96
N TRP A 242 -14.94 -1.00 22.43
CA TRP A 242 -15.46 -0.61 23.73
C TRP A 242 -16.95 -0.29 23.71
N MET A 243 -17.48 0.19 22.57
CA MET A 243 -18.88 0.56 22.42
C MET A 243 -19.82 -0.64 22.17
N PHE A 244 -19.29 -1.74 21.62
CA PHE A 244 -20.04 -2.94 21.23
C PHE A 244 -19.54 -4.16 22.01
#